data_AF-A0A9N7UDU7-F1
#
_entry.id   AF-A0A9N7UDU7-F1
#
_cell.length_a   1.000
_cell.length_b   1.000
_cell.length_c   1.000
_cell.angle_alpha   90.00
_cell.angle_beta   90.00
_cell.angle_gamma   90.00
#
_symmetry.space_group_name_H-M   'P 1'
#
loop_
_entity.id
_entity.type
_entity.pdbx_description
1 polymer ?
#
loop_
_entity_poly.entity_id
_entity_poly.type
_entity_poly.pdbx_seq_one_letter_code
_entity_poly.pdbx_strand_id
1 'polypeptide(L)'
;MWFWREVVEVIPLRPENFRILHPEIIRKTGQVLQKYAVKDGKMLPTLGASAVVMALQLCDQVSLAGFGYDMQHPEARLHYYETIHMDAMKAQVVHDVSAEKLFLRDLVTARAVTDLTGALGASSGETNHIVNSTCTPPSRCEHV
;
A
#
# COMPACT_ATOMS: atom_id res chain seq x y z
N MET A 1 2.92 -30.98 -1.69
CA MET A 1 2.23 -29.78 -2.22
C MET A 1 3.08 -29.23 -3.36
N TRP A 2 2.50 -28.88 -4.51
CA TRP A 2 3.25 -28.38 -5.67
C TRP A 2 3.09 -26.85 -5.75
N PHE A 3 4.21 -26.13 -5.81
CA PHE A 3 4.27 -24.69 -6.00
C PHE A 3 4.72 -24.37 -7.44
N TRP A 4 4.25 -23.26 -7.99
CA TRP A 4 4.61 -22.83 -9.36
C TRP A 4 6.03 -22.26 -9.49
N ARG A 5 6.73 -22.11 -8.36
CA ARG A 5 8.13 -21.71 -8.22
C ARG A 5 8.74 -22.43 -7.02
N GLU A 6 10.07 -22.45 -6.99
CA GLU A 6 10.83 -22.90 -5.83
C GLU A 6 10.47 -22.06 -4.59
N VAL A 7 10.32 -22.71 -3.44
CA VAL A 7 10.00 -22.08 -2.17
C VAL A 7 11.01 -22.53 -1.13
N VAL A 8 11.22 -21.70 -0.10
CA VAL A 8 12.08 -22.07 1.02
C VAL A 8 11.49 -23.29 1.75
N GLU A 9 12.33 -24.28 2.03
CA GLU A 9 11.91 -25.49 2.75
C GLU A 9 11.90 -25.30 4.26
N VAL A 10 12.72 -24.37 4.77
CA VAL A 10 12.87 -24.08 6.20
C VAL A 10 12.79 -22.58 6.44
N ILE A 11 11.90 -22.18 7.35
CA ILE A 11 11.80 -20.79 7.83
C ILE A 11 12.29 -20.78 9.29
N PRO A 12 13.35 -20.02 9.63
CA PRO A 12 13.96 -20.04 10.96
C PRO A 12 13.17 -19.18 11.97
N LEU A 13 11.86 -19.41 12.07
CA LEU A 13 10.97 -18.73 13.02
C LEU A 13 10.26 -19.77 13.89
N ARG A 14 10.02 -19.43 15.16
CA ARG A 14 9.24 -20.29 16.07
C ARG A 14 7.74 -20.20 15.77
N PRO A 15 6.95 -21.27 15.98
CA PRO A 15 5.50 -21.26 15.69
C PRO A 15 4.74 -20.10 16.34
N GLU A 16 5.10 -19.70 17.57
CA GLU A 16 4.51 -18.59 18.29
C GLU A 16 4.75 -17.21 17.65
N ASN A 17 5.72 -17.11 16.73
CA ASN A 17 6.01 -15.92 15.93
C ASN A 17 5.35 -15.95 14.54
N PHE A 18 4.69 -17.05 14.17
CA PHE A 18 3.92 -17.12 12.95
C PHE A 18 2.48 -16.68 13.16
N ARG A 19 1.95 -15.96 12.18
CA ARG A 19 0.53 -15.60 12.10
C ARG A 19 0.03 -15.94 10.72
N ILE A 20 -1.22 -16.38 10.64
CA ILE A 20 -1.88 -16.70 9.39
C ILE A 20 -2.90 -15.59 9.13
N LEU A 21 -2.74 -14.89 8.00
CA LEU A 21 -3.72 -13.90 7.57
C LEU A 21 -5.04 -14.62 7.25
N HIS A 22 -6.13 -14.20 7.89
CA HIS A 22 -7.43 -14.79 7.63
C HIS A 22 -7.89 -14.45 6.20
N PRO A 23 -8.22 -15.43 5.33
CA PRO A 23 -8.55 -15.18 3.91
C PRO A 23 -9.72 -14.21 3.68
N GLU A 24 -10.61 -14.10 4.66
CA GLU A 24 -11.71 -13.13 4.67
C GLU A 24 -11.24 -11.67 4.52
N ILE A 25 -10.07 -11.31 5.02
CA ILE A 25 -9.51 -9.96 4.88
C ILE A 25 -9.23 -9.69 3.40
N ILE A 26 -8.60 -10.62 2.70
CA ILE A 26 -8.33 -10.53 1.25
C ILE A 26 -9.65 -10.42 0.48
N ARG A 27 -10.63 -11.26 0.82
CA ARG A 27 -11.95 -11.26 0.19
C ARG A 27 -12.69 -9.93 0.36
N LYS A 28 -12.75 -9.40 1.58
CA LYS A 28 -13.40 -8.11 1.90
C LYS A 28 -12.66 -6.94 1.25
N THR A 29 -11.33 -6.96 1.24
CA THR A 29 -10.52 -5.94 0.55
C THR A 29 -10.86 -5.89 -0.93
N GLY A 30 -10.91 -7.05 -1.61
CA GLY A 30 -11.33 -7.13 -3.01
C GLY A 30 -12.74 -6.57 -3.24
N GLN A 31 -13.70 -6.84 -2.35
CA GLN A 31 -15.05 -6.28 -2.45
C GLN A 31 -15.09 -4.76 -2.30
N VAL A 32 -14.24 -4.18 -1.44
CA VAL A 32 -14.11 -2.72 -1.30
C VAL A 32 -13.52 -2.12 -2.57
N LEU A 33 -12.44 -2.73 -3.10
CA LEU A 33 -11.77 -2.26 -4.31
C LEU A 33 -12.64 -2.36 -5.57
N GLN A 34 -13.62 -3.27 -5.62
CA GLN A 34 -14.56 -3.36 -6.74
C GLN A 34 -15.29 -2.04 -7.01
N LYS A 35 -15.49 -1.20 -5.99
CA LYS A 35 -16.11 0.13 -6.13
C LYS A 35 -15.25 1.13 -6.92
N TYR A 36 -13.95 0.87 -7.00
CA TYR A 36 -12.95 1.73 -7.67
C TYR A 36 -12.50 1.17 -9.02
N ALA A 37 -12.82 -0.10 -9.30
CA ALA A 37 -12.39 -0.81 -10.50
C ALA A 37 -13.10 -0.25 -11.75
N VAL A 38 -12.35 -0.06 -12.83
CA VAL A 38 -12.90 0.41 -14.11
C VAL A 38 -13.58 -0.73 -14.89
N LYS A 39 -13.24 -1.99 -14.60
CA LYS A 39 -13.80 -3.17 -15.27
C LYS A 39 -14.40 -4.15 -14.26
N ASP A 40 -15.53 -4.74 -14.64
CA ASP A 40 -16.08 -5.90 -13.94
C ASP A 40 -15.16 -7.11 -14.15
N GLY A 41 -14.63 -7.62 -13.04
CA GLY A 41 -13.67 -8.71 -13.04
C GLY A 41 -13.25 -9.06 -11.62
N LYS A 42 -12.85 -10.32 -11.40
CA LYS A 42 -12.41 -10.79 -10.09
C LYS A 42 -10.99 -10.28 -9.81
N MET A 43 -10.89 -9.05 -9.32
CA MET A 43 -9.61 -8.45 -8.91
C MET A 43 -9.13 -9.07 -7.60
N LEU A 44 -7.87 -9.46 -7.54
CA LEU A 44 -7.23 -9.77 -6.25
C LEU A 44 -6.60 -8.48 -5.74
N PRO A 45 -6.80 -8.08 -4.48
CA PRO A 45 -6.06 -6.96 -3.91
C PRO A 45 -4.56 -7.33 -3.81
N THR A 46 -3.70 -6.34 -3.89
CA THR A 46 -2.30 -6.51 -3.49
C THR A 46 -2.23 -6.89 -2.00
N LEU A 47 -1.11 -7.51 -1.61
CA LEU A 47 -0.81 -7.73 -0.19
C LEU A 47 -0.72 -6.39 0.57
N GLY A 48 -0.27 -5.31 -0.08
CA GLY A 48 -0.22 -3.97 0.50
C GLY A 48 -1.61 -3.46 0.86
N ALA A 49 -2.56 -3.46 -0.08
CA ALA A 49 -3.94 -3.04 0.19
C ALA A 49 -4.62 -3.92 1.26
N SER A 50 -4.38 -5.24 1.21
CA SER A 50 -4.90 -6.17 2.23
C SER A 50 -4.32 -5.89 3.61
N ALA A 51 -3.04 -5.52 3.71
CA ALA A 51 -2.40 -5.15 4.96
C ALA A 51 -2.96 -3.84 5.52
N VAL A 52 -3.29 -2.86 4.68
CA VAL A 52 -3.96 -1.62 5.13
C VAL A 52 -5.32 -1.92 5.73
N VAL A 53 -6.15 -2.74 5.07
CA VAL A 53 -7.47 -3.13 5.59
C VAL A 53 -7.34 -3.92 6.89
N MET A 54 -6.35 -4.81 7.00
CA MET A 54 -6.05 -5.51 8.25
C MET A 54 -5.67 -4.54 9.37
N ALA A 55 -4.77 -3.58 9.09
CA ALA A 55 -4.31 -2.60 10.07
C ALA A 55 -5.47 -1.74 10.59
N LEU A 56 -6.38 -1.31 9.72
CA LEU A 56 -7.59 -0.57 10.11
C LEU A 56 -8.54 -1.35 11.03
N GLN A 57 -8.44 -2.68 11.07
CA GLN A 57 -9.23 -3.52 11.97
C GLN A 57 -8.54 -3.79 13.32
N LEU A 58 -7.23 -3.53 13.40
CA LEU A 58 -6.40 -3.91 14.56
C LEU A 58 -5.80 -2.72 15.29
N CYS A 59 -5.67 -1.57 14.63
CA CYS A 59 -4.98 -0.39 15.12
C CYS A 59 -5.94 0.79 15.21
N ASP A 60 -5.78 1.61 16.26
CA ASP A 60 -6.53 2.87 16.39
C ASP A 60 -6.05 3.94 15.40
N GLN A 61 -4.79 3.87 15.01
CA GLN A 61 -4.14 4.81 14.09
C GLN A 61 -3.26 4.04 13.10
N VAL A 62 -3.33 4.44 11.83
CA VAL A 62 -2.58 3.81 10.75
C VAL A 62 -1.84 4.89 9.95
N SER A 63 -0.53 4.72 9.81
CA SER A 63 0.32 5.55 8.95
C SER A 63 0.87 4.71 7.79
N LEU A 64 0.86 5.28 6.60
CA LEU A 64 1.27 4.63 5.37
C LEU A 64 2.59 5.24 4.88
N ALA A 65 3.52 4.38 4.45
CA ALA A 65 4.75 4.78 3.77
C ALA A 65 5.02 3.85 2.59
N GLY A 66 5.51 4.40 1.48
CA GLY A 66 5.85 3.62 0.29
C GLY A 66 4.65 3.19 -0.56
N PHE A 67 3.51 3.88 -0.41
CA PHE A 67 2.33 3.71 -1.28
C PHE A 67 2.27 4.84 -2.31
N GLY A 68 1.47 4.65 -3.37
CA GLY A 68 1.14 5.73 -4.31
C GLY A 68 1.76 5.61 -5.70
N TYR A 69 1.84 4.38 -6.24
CA TYR A 69 2.32 4.06 -7.60
C TYR A 69 2.11 5.20 -8.61
N ASP A 70 3.19 5.65 -9.24
CA ASP A 70 3.15 6.71 -10.23
C ASP A 70 3.11 6.15 -11.66
N MET A 71 1.90 5.77 -12.08
CA MET A 71 1.69 5.17 -13.39
C MET A 71 1.94 6.13 -14.57
N GLN A 72 2.14 7.43 -14.30
CA GLN A 72 2.44 8.46 -15.31
C GLN A 72 3.92 8.48 -15.69
N HIS A 73 4.82 8.04 -14.79
CA HIS A 73 6.26 7.98 -15.01
C HIS A 73 6.72 6.51 -15.08
N PRO A 74 6.58 5.83 -16.24
CA PRO A 74 6.88 4.41 -16.38
C PRO A 74 8.33 4.04 -16.04
N GLU A 75 9.27 4.96 -16.22
CA GLU A 75 10.69 4.84 -15.89
C GLU A 75 11.03 5.02 -14.40
N ALA A 76 10.06 5.47 -13.59
CA ALA A 76 10.26 5.57 -12.15
C ALA A 76 10.49 4.17 -11.54
N ARG A 77 11.29 4.10 -10.46
CA ARG A 77 11.54 2.85 -9.76
C ARG A 77 10.24 2.31 -9.16
N LEU A 78 9.98 1.02 -9.39
CA LEU A 78 8.84 0.31 -8.83
C LEU A 78 9.01 0.07 -7.33
N HIS A 79 10.20 -0.36 -6.92
CA HIS A 79 10.57 -0.58 -5.52
C HIS A 79 11.76 0.29 -5.14
N TYR A 80 11.86 0.68 -3.87
CA TYR A 80 12.88 1.61 -3.40
C TYR A 80 14.30 1.02 -3.38
N TYR A 81 14.44 -0.30 -3.38
CA TYR A 81 15.72 -1.01 -3.19
C TYR A 81 16.33 -1.58 -4.47
N GLU A 82 15.64 -1.50 -5.61
CA GLU A 82 16.10 -2.10 -6.87
C GLU A 82 15.85 -1.17 -8.07
N THR A 83 16.19 -1.66 -9.27
CA THR A 83 16.13 -0.90 -10.52
C THR A 83 14.97 -1.34 -11.43
N ILE A 84 14.02 -2.13 -10.93
CA ILE A 84 12.82 -2.46 -11.69
C ILE A 84 11.97 -1.19 -11.85
N HIS A 85 11.43 -0.99 -13.05
CA HIS A 85 10.65 0.19 -13.42
C HIS A 85 9.14 -0.03 -13.26
N MET A 86 8.39 1.07 -13.18
CA MET A 86 6.94 1.09 -12.97
C MET A 86 6.16 0.47 -14.14
N ASP A 87 6.69 0.49 -15.36
CA ASP A 87 6.10 -0.19 -16.53
C ASP A 87 5.93 -1.71 -16.35
N ALA A 88 6.78 -2.37 -15.56
CA ALA A 88 6.63 -3.77 -15.20
C ALA A 88 5.33 -4.05 -14.45
N MET A 89 4.78 -3.06 -13.74
CA MET A 89 3.47 -3.16 -13.08
C MET A 89 2.32 -3.21 -14.10
N LYS A 90 2.46 -2.54 -15.26
CA LYS A 90 1.42 -2.54 -16.31
C LYS A 90 1.25 -3.93 -16.96
N ALA A 91 2.27 -4.79 -16.88
CA ALA A 91 2.19 -6.16 -17.36
C ALA A 91 1.41 -7.09 -16.42
N GLN A 92 1.11 -6.65 -15.18
CA GLN A 92 0.36 -7.45 -14.21
C GLN A 92 -1.14 -7.28 -14.43
N VAL A 93 -1.81 -8.35 -14.82
CA VAL A 93 -3.26 -8.36 -15.12
C VAL A 93 -4.15 -8.76 -13.94
N VAL A 94 -3.54 -9.08 -12.79
CA VAL A 94 -4.24 -9.66 -11.63
C VAL A 94 -4.72 -8.59 -10.64
N HIS A 95 -4.03 -7.44 -10.59
CA HIS A 95 -4.26 -6.36 -9.64
C HIS A 95 -4.61 -5.07 -10.39
N ASP A 96 -5.57 -4.30 -9.87
CA ASP A 96 -5.85 -2.94 -10.35
C ASP A 96 -5.24 -1.94 -9.37
N VAL A 97 -3.94 -1.68 -9.54
CA VAL A 97 -3.20 -0.74 -8.67
C VAL A 97 -3.70 0.71 -8.80
N SER A 98 -4.42 1.03 -9.87
CA SER A 98 -5.04 2.35 -10.04
C SER A 98 -6.28 2.47 -9.13
N ALA A 99 -7.12 1.42 -9.09
CA ALA A 99 -8.23 1.32 -8.15
C ALA A 99 -7.75 1.33 -6.69
N GLU A 100 -6.67 0.63 -6.37
CA GLU A 100 -6.05 0.66 -5.03
C GLU A 100 -5.54 2.05 -4.66
N LYS A 101 -4.91 2.77 -5.60
CA LYS A 101 -4.47 4.15 -5.35
C LYS A 101 -5.66 5.05 -5.00
N LEU A 102 -6.77 4.96 -5.73
CA LEU A 102 -7.98 5.74 -5.44
C LEU A 102 -8.55 5.42 -4.06
N PHE A 103 -8.65 4.14 -3.71
CA PHE A 103 -9.07 3.70 -2.39
C PHE A 103 -8.20 4.29 -1.26
N LEU A 104 -6.87 4.25 -1.41
CA LEU A 104 -5.96 4.81 -0.42
C LEU A 104 -6.04 6.33 -0.33
N ARG A 105 -6.22 7.02 -1.47
CA ARG A 105 -6.44 8.47 -1.50
C ARG A 105 -7.70 8.87 -0.73
N ASP A 106 -8.78 8.11 -0.84
CA ASP A 106 -10.01 8.36 -0.10
C ASP A 106 -9.79 8.19 1.42
N LEU A 107 -9.04 7.17 1.85
CA LEU A 107 -8.70 6.99 3.26
C LEU A 107 -7.87 8.16 3.82
N VAL A 108 -6.90 8.66 3.06
CA VAL A 108 -6.09 9.82 3.44
C VAL A 108 -6.95 11.08 3.49
N THR A 109 -7.78 11.30 2.48
CA THR A 109 -8.70 12.46 2.41
C THR A 109 -9.69 12.47 3.57
N ALA A 110 -10.21 11.30 3.94
CA ALA A 110 -11.09 11.12 5.10
C ALA A 110 -10.37 11.18 6.45
N ARG A 111 -9.04 11.35 6.46
CA ARG A 111 -8.18 11.30 7.66
C ARG A 111 -8.28 10.00 8.45
N ALA A 112 -8.67 8.90 7.79
CA ALA A 112 -8.70 7.57 8.39
C ALA A 112 -7.30 6.96 8.49
N VAL A 113 -6.37 7.39 7.63
CA VAL A 113 -4.96 7.03 7.64
C VAL A 113 -4.09 8.27 7.40
N THR A 114 -2.85 8.24 7.85
CA THR A 114 -1.85 9.29 7.60
C THR A 114 -0.90 8.84 6.48
N ASP A 115 -0.69 9.67 5.46
CA ASP A 115 0.34 9.42 4.43
C ASP A 115 1.66 10.09 4.84
N LEU A 116 2.67 9.28 5.14
CA LEU A 116 4.00 9.76 5.53
C LEU A 116 4.88 10.15 4.33
N THR A 117 4.52 9.69 3.13
CA THR A 117 5.32 9.89 1.90
C THR A 117 4.75 10.93 0.96
N GLY A 118 3.52 11.41 1.21
CA GLY A 118 2.86 12.46 0.45
C GLY A 118 2.38 12.06 -0.96
N ALA A 119 2.57 10.81 -1.36
CA ALA A 119 2.23 10.32 -2.70
C ALA A 119 0.72 10.06 -2.92
N LEU A 120 -0.07 10.06 -1.85
CA LEU A 120 -1.53 9.88 -1.84
C LEU A 120 -2.27 11.20 -1.55
N GLY A 121 -1.58 12.22 -1.04
CA GLY A 121 -2.09 13.58 -0.87
C GLY A 121 -2.32 14.30 -2.22
N ALA A 122 -3.19 15.32 -2.22
CA ALA A 122 -3.85 15.87 -3.40
C ALA A 122 -2.98 16.33 -4.58
N SER A 123 -3.64 16.31 -5.75
CA SER A 123 -3.32 17.02 -6.98
C SER A 123 -2.85 18.46 -6.73
N SER A 124 -1.91 18.91 -7.56
CA SER A 124 -1.63 20.33 -7.87
C SER A 124 -2.85 21.25 -7.63
N GLY A 125 -2.86 21.97 -6.51
CA GLY A 125 -3.99 22.87 -6.20
C GLY A 125 -4.04 23.44 -4.79
N GLU A 126 -3.41 22.82 -3.79
CA GLU A 126 -3.33 23.38 -2.43
C GLU A 126 -1.87 23.59 -2.03
N THR A 127 -1.26 24.66 -2.54
CA THR A 127 -0.19 25.35 -1.83
C THR A 127 -0.74 25.90 -0.52
N ASN A 128 -0.46 25.23 0.59
CA ASN A 128 0.09 25.83 1.82
C ASN A 128 0.01 24.85 2.99
N HIS A 129 1.09 24.09 3.16
CA HIS A 129 1.91 24.04 4.38
C HIS A 129 2.75 22.77 4.27
N ILE A 130 3.88 22.90 3.58
CA ILE A 130 4.99 21.98 3.81
C ILE A 130 5.40 22.20 5.27
N VAL A 131 4.90 21.36 6.18
CA VAL A 131 5.46 21.27 7.53
C VAL A 131 6.81 20.61 7.33
N ASN A 132 7.85 21.44 7.14
CA ASN A 132 9.25 21.01 7.14
C ASN A 132 9.54 20.34 8.51
N SER A 133 9.36 19.03 8.56
CA SER A 133 9.70 18.23 9.73
C SER A 133 11.12 17.72 9.54
N THR A 134 12.10 18.50 9.99
CA THR A 134 13.48 18.01 10.10
C THR A 134 13.59 17.16 11.36
N CYS A 135 13.46 15.85 11.21
CA CYS A 135 13.73 14.92 12.30
C CYS A 135 15.26 14.72 12.41
N THR A 136 15.87 15.24 13.47
CA THR A 136 17.26 14.94 13.86
C THR A 136 17.23 14.02 15.09
N PRO A 137 17.94 12.87 15.08
CA PRO A 137 18.08 12.05 16.28
C PRO A 137 18.82 12.82 17.39
N PRO A 138 18.45 12.74 18.68
CA PRO A 138 17.58 11.75 19.31
C PRO A 138 16.24 12.30 19.88
N SER A 139 15.75 13.46 19.45
CA SER A 139 14.56 14.09 20.07
C SER A 139 13.39 14.27 19.10
N ARG A 140 12.28 13.61 19.45
CA ARG A 140 10.85 13.90 19.19
C ARG A 140 10.56 14.98 18.12
N CYS A 141 9.93 14.58 17.02
CA CYS A 141 9.45 15.54 16.02
C CYS A 141 8.26 16.32 16.61
N GLU A 142 8.45 17.60 16.90
CA GLU A 142 7.39 18.52 17.35
C GLU A 142 6.77 19.23 16.15
N HIS A 143 5.45 19.43 16.20
CA HIS A 143 4.72 20.19 15.20
C HIS A 143 5.01 21.69 15.38
N VAL A 144 5.50 22.35 14.33
CA VAL A 144 5.50 23.82 14.22
C VAL A 144 4.14 24.25 13.67
#